data_AF-A0A0F9SLS1-F1
#
_entry.id   AF-A0A0F9SLS1-F1
#
_cell.length_a   1.000
_cell.length_b   1.000
_cell.length_c   1.000
_cell.angle_alpha   90.00
_cell.angle_beta   90.00
_cell.angle_gamma   90.00
#
_symmetry.space_group_name_H-M   'P 1'
#
loop_
_entity.id
_entity.type
_entity.pdbx_description
1 polymer ?
#
loop_
_entity_poly.entity_id
_entity_poly.type
_entity_poly.pdbx_seq_one_letter_code
_entity_poly.pdbx_strand_id
1 'polypeptide(L)' 'MSLFDYRVSMDLAAKDLPFYALIMTAMAQADTPNLERLQSAWPEVWEEMKARYHAPGGQLEGD' A
#
# COMPACT_ATOMS: atom_id res chain seq x y z
N MET A 1 3.16 -5.38 16.37
CA MET A 1 3.11 -3.93 16.67
C MET A 1 3.82 -3.66 17.97
N SER A 2 4.77 -2.73 17.92
CA SER A 2 5.60 -2.26 19.03
C SER A 2 5.45 -0.74 19.21
N LEU A 3 6.01 -0.17 20.29
CA LEU A 3 6.10 1.29 20.47
C LEU A 3 6.89 1.96 19.34
N PHE A 4 7.87 1.26 18.76
CA PHE A 4 8.63 1.74 17.62
C PHE A 4 7.71 1.91 16.39
N ASP A 5 6.94 0.88 16.05
CA ASP A 5 6.01 0.93 14.91
C ASP A 5 4.99 2.07 15.05
N TYR A 6 4.48 2.29 16.27
CA TYR A 6 3.55 3.38 16.56
C TYR A 6 4.19 4.77 16.41
N ARG A 7 5.44 4.95 16.84
CA ARG A 7 6.15 6.23 16.64
C ARG A 7 6.40 6.51 15.16
N VAL A 8 6.83 5.49 14.42
CA VAL A 8 6.98 5.60 12.97
C VAL A 8 5.64 5.93 12.31
N SER A 9 4.52 5.35 12.76
CA SER A 9 3.21 5.67 12.20
C SER A 9 2.80 7.13 12.46
N MET A 10 3.16 7.70 13.61
CA MET A 10 2.96 9.14 13.88
C MET A 10 3.80 10.00 12.95
N ASP A 11 5.07 9.64 12.75
CA ASP A 11 5.97 10.37 11.83
C ASP A 11 5.50 10.31 10.38
N LEU A 12 4.93 9.18 9.95
CA LEU A 12 4.33 9.04 8.61
C LEU A 12 3.05 9.87 8.47
N ALA A 13 2.19 9.90 9.50
CA ALA A 13 0.98 10.72 9.49
C ALA A 13 1.30 12.22 9.41
N ALA A 14 2.40 12.68 10.01
CA ALA A 14 2.83 14.06 9.96
C ALA A 14 3.33 14.53 8.57
N LYS A 15 3.60 13.60 7.65
CA LYS A 15 4.13 13.90 6.30
C LYS A 15 3.06 14.15 5.24
N ASP A 16 1.77 14.11 5.61
CA ASP A 16 0.62 14.30 4.69
C ASP A 16 0.71 13.43 3.42
N LEU A 17 1.10 12.17 3.60
CA LEU A 17 1.23 11.22 2.50
C LEU A 17 -0.15 10.81 1.95
N PRO A 18 -0.29 10.56 0.64
CA PRO A 18 -1.54 10.05 0.09
C PRO A 18 -1.94 8.75 0.77
N PHE A 19 -3.17 8.65 1.27
CA PHE A 19 -3.64 7.48 2.01
C PHE A 19 -3.47 6.18 1.22
N TYR A 20 -3.84 6.16 -0.07
CA TYR A 20 -3.68 4.98 -0.91
C TYR A 20 -2.20 4.60 -1.15
N ALA A 21 -1.27 5.55 -1.10
CA ALA A 21 0.15 5.24 -1.16
C ALA A 21 0.60 4.44 0.07
N LEU A 22 0.06 4.73 1.26
CA LEU A 22 0.32 3.97 2.48
C LEU A 22 -0.25 2.54 2.38
N ILE A 23 -1.45 2.38 1.83
CA ILE A 23 -2.06 1.05 1.64
C ILE A 23 -1.28 0.22 0.62
N MET A 24 -0.93 0.78 -0.54
CA MET A 24 -0.10 0.10 -1.55
C MET A 24 1.28 -0.27 -0.98
N THR A 25 1.89 0.60 -0.18
CA THR A 25 3.16 0.32 0.51
C THR A 25 3.00 -0.82 1.52
N ALA A 26 1.92 -0.83 2.30
CA ALA A 26 1.63 -1.90 3.23
C ALA A 26 1.44 -3.25 2.52
N MET A 27 0.72 -3.28 1.39
CA MET A 27 0.57 -4.48 0.55
C MET A 27 1.92 -4.96 0.02
N ALA A 28 2.79 -4.05 -0.45
CA ALA A 28 4.11 -4.40 -0.95
C ALA A 28 5.05 -5.01 0.10
N GLN A 29 4.87 -4.64 1.38
CA GLN A 29 5.72 -5.09 2.50
C GLN A 29 5.12 -6.26 3.29
N ALA A 30 3.83 -6.57 3.09
CA ALA A 30 3.13 -7.59 3.85
C ALA A 30 3.64 -9.00 3.57
N ASP A 31 3.62 -9.86 4.58
CA ASP A 31 3.68 -11.31 4.40
C ASP A 31 2.36 -11.85 3.82
N THR A 32 2.35 -13.11 3.40
CA THR A 32 1.17 -13.73 2.74
C THR A 32 -0.12 -13.56 3.54
N PRO A 33 -0.17 -13.83 4.87
CA PRO A 33 -1.41 -13.71 5.62
C PRO A 33 -1.91 -12.27 5.75
N ASN A 34 -1.02 -11.29 5.95
CA ASN A 34 -1.46 -9.90 6.03
C ASN A 34 -1.81 -9.35 4.65
N LEU A 35 -1.14 -9.80 3.59
CA LEU A 35 -1.48 -9.44 2.21
C LEU A 35 -2.89 -9.92 1.86
N GLU A 36 -3.27 -11.16 2.18
CA GLU A 36 -4.63 -11.67 1.95
C GLU A 36 -5.71 -10.82 2.66
N ARG A 37 -5.43 -10.36 3.89
CA ARG A 37 -6.32 -9.45 4.62
C ARG A 37 -6.44 -8.09 3.95
N LEU A 38 -5.30 -7.53 3.52
CA LEU A 38 -5.26 -6.24 2.82
C LEU A 38 -5.99 -6.31 1.47
N GLN A 39 -5.80 -7.39 0.70
CA GLN A 39 -6.51 -7.64 -0.56
C GLN A 39 -8.02 -7.73 -0.34
N SER A 40 -8.45 -8.38 0.73
CA SER A 40 -9.88 -8.51 1.06
C SER A 40 -10.52 -7.18 1.46
N ALA A 41 -9.75 -6.29 2.10
CA ALA A 41 -10.25 -5.00 2.60
C ALA A 41 -10.18 -3.87 1.55
N TRP A 42 -9.22 -3.94 0.62
CA TRP A 42 -9.03 -2.95 -0.46
C TRP A 42 -8.79 -3.64 -1.82
N PRO A 43 -9.76 -4.41 -2.34
CA PRO A 43 -9.59 -5.18 -3.57
C PRO A 43 -9.26 -4.30 -4.78
N GLU A 44 -9.86 -3.11 -4.88
CA GLU A 44 -9.59 -2.16 -5.96
C GLU A 44 -8.16 -1.61 -5.95
N VAL A 45 -7.60 -1.38 -4.75
CA VAL A 45 -6.21 -0.90 -4.60
C VAL A 45 -5.23 -2.01 -4.99
N TRP A 46 -5.56 -3.27 -4.65
CA TRP A 46 -4.76 -4.41 -5.05
C TRP A 46 -4.74 -4.60 -6.57
N GLU A 47 -5.90 -4.54 -7.22
CA GLU A 47 -5.99 -4.67 -8.68
C GLU A 47 -5.22 -3.55 -9.39
N GLU A 48 -5.35 -2.31 -8.92
CA GLU A 48 -4.57 -1.19 -9.48
C GLU A 48 -3.06 -1.38 -9.26
N MET A 49 -2.64 -1.70 -8.03
CA MET A 49 -1.23 -1.93 -7.71
C MET A 49 -0.63 -3.04 -8.57
N LYS A 50 -1.37 -4.15 -8.76
CA LYS A 50 -0.95 -5.27 -9.59
C LYS A 50 -0.86 -4.88 -11.06
N ALA A 51 -1.84 -4.14 -11.58
CA ALA A 51 -1.82 -3.63 -12.94
C ALA A 51 -0.59 -2.72 -13.17
N ARG A 52 -0.32 -1.79 -12.24
CA ARG A 52 0.84 -0.90 -12.29
C ARG A 52 2.15 -1.66 -12.20
N TYR A 53 2.25 -2.68 -11.34
CA TYR A 53 3.46 -3.51 -11.23
C TYR A 53 3.83 -4.21 -12.56
N HIS A 54 2.83 -4.58 -13.36
CA HIS A 54 3.03 -5.22 -14.67
C HIS A 54 3.15 -4.23 -15.83
N ALA A 55 2.87 -2.95 -15.61
CA ALA A 55 2.95 -1.91 -16.64
C ALA A 55 4.36 -1.30 -16.71
N PRO A 56 4.87 -0.97 -17.91
CA PRO A 56 6.13 -0.24 -18.06
C PRO A 56 6.11 1.08 -17.29
N GLY A 57 7.00 1.23 -16.30
CA GLY A 57 7.07 2.43 -15.48
C GLY A 57 5.86 2.68 -14.56
N GLY A 58 4.95 1.72 -14.42
CA GLY A 58 3.74 1.87 -13.59
C GLY A 58 2.63 2.72 -14.20
N GLN A 59 2.74 3.08 -15.48
CA GLN A 59 1.75 3.91 -16.18
C GLN A 59 0.65 3.03 -16.78
N LEU A 60 -0.60 3.30 -16.40
CA LEU A 60 -1.76 2.63 -16.98
C LEU A 60 -2.26 3.40 -18.21
N GLU A 61 -3.08 2.74 -19.03
CA GLU A 61 -3.71 3.41 -20.17
C GLU A 61 -4.63 4.54 -19.68
N GLY A 62 -4.31 5.79 -20.04
CA GLY A 62 -5.09 6.98 -19.67
C GLY A 62 -4.48 7.85 -18.57
N ASP A 63 -3.36 7.44 -17.97
CA ASP A 63 -2.51 8.31 -17.12
C ASP A 63 -1.66 9.27 -17.96
#